data_AF-A0A8S3ZEQ6-F1
#
_entry.id   AF-A0A8S3ZEQ6-F1
#
_cell.length_a   1.000
_cell.length_b   1.000
_cell.length_c   1.000
_cell.angle_alpha   90.00
_cell.angle_beta   90.00
_cell.angle_gamma   90.00
#
_symmetry.space_group_name_H-M   'P 1'
#
loop_
_entity.id
_entity.type
_entity.pdbx_description
1 polymer ?
#
loop_
_entity_poly.entity_id
_entity_poly.type
_entity_poly.pdbx_seq_one_letter_code
_entity_poly.pdbx_strand_id
1 'polypeptide(L)'
;MFDVIAYRKAPSIIRMLNSMVGDDVFFPAIKNLVRNHWLGTFTHDDLFEEMTQEAKRRGHDLDVKGIMDTWIHQTNYPLVTVIRDFNDHSVIHVRQERFLSDPSAKDPGTYPSQYNYRWTIPLTFSSSKAPVFEKNVSQIHYIHKDQHS
;
A
#
# COMPACT_ATOMS: atom_id res chain seq x y z
N MET A 1 21.30 -10.59 8.12
CA MET A 1 21.18 -9.57 9.19
C MET A 1 19.74 -9.06 9.14
N PHE A 2 18.98 -9.21 10.22
CA PHE A 2 17.57 -8.79 10.25
C PHE A 2 17.48 -7.26 10.24
N ASP A 3 16.82 -6.70 9.23
CA ASP A 3 16.58 -5.25 9.17
C ASP A 3 15.46 -4.88 10.15
N VAL A 4 15.83 -4.21 11.25
CA VAL A 4 14.91 -3.73 12.29
C VAL A 4 13.83 -2.83 11.70
N ILE A 5 14.14 -2.07 10.64
CA ILE A 5 13.17 -1.21 9.95
C ILE A 5 12.12 -2.07 9.24
N ALA A 6 12.55 -3.13 8.54
CA ALA A 6 11.64 -4.08 7.91
C ALA A 6 10.71 -4.73 8.94
N TYR A 7 11.22 -5.14 10.10
CA TYR A 7 10.41 -5.74 11.17
C TYR A 7 9.37 -4.77 11.75
N ARG A 8 9.72 -3.49 11.93
CA ARG A 8 8.77 -2.46 12.41
C ARG A 8 7.74 -2.07 11.36
N LYS A 9 8.08 -2.15 10.08
CA LYS A 9 7.23 -1.79 8.94
C LYS A 9 6.24 -2.90 8.57
N ALA A 10 6.68 -4.15 8.66
CA ALA A 10 5.94 -5.31 8.15
C ALA A 10 4.50 -5.44 8.71
N PRO A 11 4.23 -5.31 10.03
CA PRO A 11 2.86 -5.43 10.54
C PRO A 11 1.90 -4.38 9.95
N SER A 12 2.38 -3.14 9.78
CA SER A 12 1.60 -2.05 9.19
C SER A 12 1.30 -2.31 7.71
N ILE A 13 2.30 -2.81 6.96
CA ILE A 13 2.14 -3.21 5.56
C ILE A 13 1.12 -4.35 5.44
N ILE A 14 1.21 -5.39 6.27
CA ILE A 14 0.30 -6.53 6.25
C ILE A 14 -1.13 -6.08 6.58
N ARG A 15 -1.31 -5.20 7.56
CA ARG A 15 -2.63 -4.63 7.89
C ARG A 15 -3.20 -3.81 6.74
N MET A 16 -2.38 -3.02 6.06
CA MET A 16 -2.78 -2.26 4.87
C MET A 16 -3.17 -3.20 3.73
N LEU A 17 -2.37 -4.24 3.47
CA LEU A 17 -2.66 -5.27 2.48
C LEU A 17 -4.02 -5.93 2.74
N ASN A 18 -4.29 -6.38 3.97
CA ASN A 18 -5.61 -6.93 4.31
C ASN A 18 -6.73 -5.91 4.12
N SER A 19 -6.50 -4.64 4.47
CA SER A 19 -7.52 -3.59 4.28
C SER A 19 -7.77 -3.29 2.80
N MET A 20 -6.79 -3.51 1.94
CA MET A 20 -6.86 -3.31 0.50
C MET A 20 -7.60 -4.43 -0.23
N VAL A 21 -7.32 -5.68 0.14
CA VAL A 21 -7.91 -6.85 -0.53
C VAL A 21 -9.21 -7.32 0.13
N GLY A 22 -9.43 -7.00 1.41
CA GLY A 22 -10.56 -7.50 2.19
C GLY A 22 -10.30 -8.88 2.82
N ASP A 23 -10.97 -9.17 3.92
CA ASP A 23 -10.80 -10.43 4.66
C ASP A 23 -11.19 -11.65 3.80
N ASP A 24 -12.13 -11.46 2.88
CA ASP A 24 -12.66 -12.48 2.00
C ASP A 24 -11.66 -12.88 0.89
N VAL A 25 -10.73 -12.01 0.52
CA VAL A 25 -9.56 -12.36 -0.33
C VAL A 25 -8.38 -12.80 0.54
N PHE A 26 -8.08 -12.06 1.61
CA PHE A 26 -6.86 -12.19 2.39
C PHE A 26 -6.72 -13.58 3.04
N PHE A 27 -7.75 -14.04 3.77
CA PHE A 27 -7.66 -15.31 4.48
C PHE A 27 -7.66 -16.52 3.53
N PRO A 28 -8.51 -16.59 2.48
CA PRO A 28 -8.43 -17.66 1.50
C PRO A 28 -7.10 -17.71 0.74
N ALA A 29 -6.54 -16.56 0.35
CA ALA A 29 -5.23 -16.50 -0.30
C ALA A 29 -4.12 -17.07 0.59
N ILE A 30 -4.07 -16.69 1.88
CA ILE A 30 -3.10 -17.27 2.83
C ILE A 30 -3.30 -18.78 2.98
N LYS A 31 -4.55 -19.23 3.10
CA LYS A 31 -4.86 -20.66 3.21
C LYS A 31 -4.39 -21.43 1.98
N ASN A 32 -4.61 -20.88 0.79
CA ASN A 32 -4.16 -21.47 -0.47
C ASN A 32 -2.63 -21.51 -0.55
N LEU A 33 -1.95 -20.39 -0.24
CA LEU A 33 -0.49 -20.31 -0.22
C LEU A 33 0.11 -21.39 0.69
N VAL A 34 -0.34 -21.48 1.94
CA VAL A 34 0.16 -22.48 2.90
C VAL A 34 -0.08 -23.91 2.42
N ARG A 35 -1.23 -24.18 1.79
CA ARG A 35 -1.54 -25.49 1.23
C ARG A 35 -0.67 -25.83 0.03
N ASN A 36 -0.46 -24.87 -0.86
CA ASN A 36 0.28 -25.05 -2.12
C ASN A 36 1.80 -25.20 -1.87
N HIS A 37 2.30 -24.60 -0.78
CA HIS A 37 3.70 -24.67 -0.36
C HIS A 37 3.88 -25.54 0.90
N TRP A 38 2.98 -26.50 1.14
CA TRP A 38 3.12 -27.47 2.23
C TRP A 38 4.49 -28.17 2.14
N LEU A 39 5.28 -28.10 3.23
CA LEU A 39 6.67 -28.58 3.34
C LEU A 39 7.71 -27.85 2.46
N GLY A 40 7.31 -26.76 1.79
CA GLY A 40 8.18 -25.94 0.96
C GLY A 40 8.47 -24.56 1.57
N THR A 41 9.10 -23.71 0.76
CA THR A 41 9.29 -22.29 1.04
C THR A 41 8.40 -21.46 0.12
N PHE A 42 8.04 -20.26 0.55
CA PHE A 42 7.36 -19.26 -0.26
C PHE A 42 8.02 -17.90 -0.05
N THR A 43 7.75 -16.99 -0.97
CA THR A 43 8.24 -15.62 -0.99
C THR A 43 7.08 -14.63 -0.88
N HIS A 44 7.38 -13.33 -0.81
CA HIS A 44 6.34 -12.30 -0.89
C HIS A 44 5.64 -12.30 -2.27
N ASP A 45 6.36 -12.66 -3.33
CA ASP A 45 5.81 -12.77 -4.68
C ASP A 45 4.72 -13.83 -4.76
N ASP A 46 4.95 -15.01 -4.17
CA ASP A 46 3.95 -16.08 -4.13
C ASP A 46 2.68 -15.64 -3.38
N LEU A 47 2.85 -14.90 -2.28
CA LEU A 47 1.73 -14.35 -1.51
C LEU A 47 0.92 -13.33 -2.33
N PHE A 48 1.59 -12.39 -3.00
CA PHE A 48 0.91 -11.36 -3.78
C PHE A 48 0.23 -11.93 -5.02
N GLU A 49 0.80 -12.98 -5.62
CA GLU A 49 0.18 -13.72 -6.72
C GLU A 49 -1.09 -14.45 -6.26
N GLU A 50 -1.04 -15.19 -5.15
CA GLU A 50 -2.23 -15.85 -4.58
C GLU A 50 -3.34 -14.85 -4.26
N MET A 51 -3.00 -13.67 -3.73
CA MET A 51 -3.98 -12.60 -3.46
C MET A 51 -4.55 -11.99 -4.74
N THR A 52 -3.71 -11.73 -5.74
CA THR A 52 -4.16 -11.21 -7.04
C THR A 52 -5.13 -12.19 -7.70
N GLN A 53 -4.82 -13.49 -7.69
CA GLN A 53 -5.68 -14.52 -8.25
C GLN A 53 -7.01 -14.63 -7.50
N GLU A 54 -6.98 -14.62 -6.17
CA GLU A 54 -8.20 -14.71 -5.36
C GLU A 54 -9.07 -13.46 -5.49
N ALA A 55 -8.48 -12.27 -5.55
CA ALA A 55 -9.19 -11.02 -5.86
C ALA A 55 -9.87 -11.11 -7.24
N LYS A 56 -9.15 -11.58 -8.26
CA LYS A 56 -9.68 -11.75 -9.61
C LYS A 56 -10.84 -12.75 -9.68
N ARG A 57 -10.77 -13.87 -8.96
CA ARG A 57 -11.87 -14.85 -8.86
C ARG A 57 -13.15 -14.24 -8.31
N ARG A 58 -13.04 -13.20 -7.48
CA ARG A 58 -14.15 -12.49 -6.85
C ARG A 58 -14.61 -11.27 -7.65
N GLY A 59 -14.04 -11.05 -8.83
CA GLY A 59 -14.39 -9.93 -9.71
C GLY A 59 -13.69 -8.62 -9.36
N HIS A 60 -12.64 -8.66 -8.55
CA HIS A 60 -11.79 -7.49 -8.28
C HIS A 60 -10.56 -7.53 -9.18
N ASP A 61 -10.42 -6.52 -10.04
CA ASP A 61 -9.20 -6.32 -10.84
C ASP A 61 -8.23 -5.44 -10.05
N LEU A 62 -7.30 -6.09 -9.34
CA LEU A 62 -6.37 -5.44 -8.43
C LEU A 62 -4.97 -6.04 -8.59
N ASP A 63 -4.01 -5.21 -8.99
CA ASP A 63 -2.60 -5.58 -9.07
C ASP A 63 -1.94 -5.48 -7.67
N VAL A 64 -2.11 -6.53 -6.86
CA VAL A 64 -1.58 -6.57 -5.49
C VAL A 64 -0.06 -6.45 -5.52
N LYS A 65 0.61 -7.15 -6.44
CA LYS A 65 2.07 -7.13 -6.55
C LYS A 65 2.61 -5.75 -6.88
N GLY A 66 2.09 -5.12 -7.95
CA GLY A 66 2.55 -3.80 -8.36
C GLY A 66 2.36 -2.73 -7.30
N ILE A 67 1.30 -2.83 -6.48
CA ILE A 67 1.10 -1.94 -5.33
C ILE A 67 2.16 -2.24 -4.25
N MET A 68 2.23 -3.50 -3.81
CA MET A 68 3.01 -3.89 -2.64
C MET A 68 4.52 -3.83 -2.86
N ASP A 69 4.98 -4.01 -4.09
CA ASP A 69 6.38 -3.81 -4.47
C ASP A 69 6.86 -2.39 -4.18
N THR A 70 6.00 -1.38 -4.40
CA THR A 70 6.32 0.00 -4.02
C THR A 70 6.47 0.16 -2.51
N TRP A 71 5.86 -0.69 -1.69
CA TRP A 71 5.94 -0.61 -0.24
C TRP A 71 7.15 -1.34 0.34
N ILE A 72 7.57 -2.46 -0.24
CA ILE A 72 8.59 -3.34 0.34
C ILE A 72 10.00 -3.14 -0.23
N HIS A 73 10.14 -2.66 -1.48
CA HIS A 73 11.45 -2.53 -2.14
C HIS A 73 12.09 -1.14 -2.01
N GLN A 74 11.58 -0.28 -1.13
CA GLN A 74 12.17 1.04 -0.89
C GLN A 74 12.12 1.44 0.59
N THR A 75 13.14 2.18 1.01
CA THR A 75 13.30 2.66 2.38
C THR A 75 12.34 3.81 2.69
N ASN A 76 12.08 4.01 3.98
CA ASN A 76 11.15 5.00 4.52
C ASN A 76 9.68 4.77 4.12
N TYR A 77 8.88 5.84 4.18
CA TYR A 77 7.43 5.85 4.04
C TYR A 77 7.01 7.08 3.21
N PRO A 78 5.82 7.06 2.59
CA PRO A 78 5.25 8.26 1.99
C PRO A 78 4.77 9.24 3.06
N LEU A 79 5.06 10.52 2.86
CA LEU A 79 4.32 11.64 3.43
C LEU A 79 3.20 12.02 2.45
N VAL A 80 1.95 11.90 2.89
CA VAL A 80 0.78 12.32 2.11
C VAL A 80 0.31 13.67 2.64
N THR A 81 0.40 14.71 1.81
CA THR A 81 -0.18 16.03 2.12
C THR A 81 -1.53 16.15 1.44
N VAL A 82 -2.55 16.47 2.23
CA VAL A 82 -3.93 16.70 1.76
C VAL A 82 -4.26 18.18 1.94
N ILE A 83 -4.63 18.85 0.84
CA ILE A 83 -4.96 20.28 0.82
C ILE A 83 -6.39 20.39 0.29
N ARG A 84 -7.30 20.94 1.10
CA ARG A 84 -8.64 21.30 0.63
C ARG A 84 -8.55 22.66 -0.07
N ASP A 85 -9.13 22.77 -1.26
CA ASP A 85 -9.20 24.05 -1.96
C ASP A 85 -10.08 25.04 -1.18
N PHE A 86 -9.64 26.29 -1.06
CA PHE A 86 -10.35 27.32 -0.29
C PHE A 86 -11.51 27.97 -1.04
N ASN A 87 -11.50 27.92 -2.37
CA ASN A 87 -12.54 28.48 -3.22
C ASN A 87 -13.62 27.44 -3.55
N ASP A 88 -13.23 26.17 -3.67
CA ASP A 88 -14.14 25.04 -3.86
C ASP A 88 -13.85 23.92 -2.86
N HIS A 89 -14.62 23.89 -1.77
CA HIS A 89 -14.48 22.90 -0.70
C HIS A 89 -14.78 21.44 -1.14
N SER A 90 -15.30 21.23 -2.35
CA SER A 90 -15.48 19.89 -2.94
C SER A 90 -14.19 19.34 -3.54
N VAL A 91 -13.21 20.20 -3.81
CA VAL A 91 -11.92 19.81 -4.38
C VAL A 91 -10.89 19.57 -3.27
N ILE A 92 -10.23 18.42 -3.37
CA ILE A 92 -9.13 18.01 -2.50
C ILE A 92 -7.92 17.68 -3.35
N HIS A 93 -6.82 18.37 -3.12
CA HIS A 93 -5.53 18.08 -3.71
C HIS A 93 -4.74 17.17 -2.78
N VAL A 94 -4.16 16.12 -3.35
CA VAL A 94 -3.35 15.16 -2.62
C VAL A 94 -1.99 15.04 -3.30
N ARG A 95 -0.92 15.22 -2.54
CA ARG A 95 0.47 15.03 -3.00
C ARG A 95 1.19 14.04 -2.11
N GLN A 96 2.10 13.27 -2.71
CA GLN A 96 2.98 12.36 -1.97
C GLN A 96 4.45 12.75 -2.16
N GLU A 97 5.24 12.55 -1.10
CA GLU A 97 6.69 12.69 -1.14
C GLU A 97 7.33 11.70 -0.16
N ARG A 98 8.64 11.46 -0.27
CA ARG A 98 9.36 10.62 0.69
C ARG A 98 9.41 11.32 2.04
N PHE A 99 8.95 10.67 3.10
CA PHE A 99 9.16 11.17 4.45
C PHE A 99 10.64 11.07 4.84
N LEU A 100 11.19 12.19 5.32
CA LEU A 100 12.53 12.31 5.89
C LEU A 100 12.42 13.00 7.25
N SER A 101 13.17 12.52 8.25
CA SER A 101 13.20 13.16 9.57
C SER A 101 13.76 14.58 9.53
N ASP A 102 14.68 14.83 8.61
CA ASP A 102 15.15 16.17 8.22
C ASP A 102 14.69 16.44 6.78
N PRO A 103 13.70 17.32 6.55
CA PRO A 103 13.22 17.66 5.21
C PRO A 103 14.28 18.35 4.33
N SER A 104 15.34 18.91 4.92
CA SER A 104 16.44 19.56 4.19
C SER A 104 17.56 18.58 3.82
N ALA A 105 17.49 17.34 4.31
CA ALA A 105 18.46 16.32 4.00
C ALA A 105 18.47 16.02 2.49
N LYS A 106 19.63 16.22 1.87
CA LYS A 106 19.86 15.78 0.50
C LYS A 106 19.98 14.26 0.48
N ASP A 107 19.33 13.62 -0.49
CA ASP A 107 19.49 12.19 -0.67
C ASP A 107 20.96 11.87 -0.99
N PRO A 108 21.66 11.11 -0.14
CA PRO A 108 23.05 10.77 -0.38
C PRO A 108 23.21 9.77 -1.54
N GLY A 109 22.13 9.29 -2.15
CA GLY A 109 22.15 8.30 -3.24
C GLY A 109 22.53 6.89 -2.78
N THR A 110 22.71 6.68 -1.47
CA THR A 110 23.17 5.42 -0.88
C THR A 110 22.12 4.30 -0.96
N TYR A 111 20.83 4.66 -1.05
CA TYR A 111 19.72 3.70 -1.07
C TYR A 111 18.80 3.96 -2.26
N PRO A 112 19.26 3.81 -3.51
CA PRO A 112 18.46 4.14 -4.68
C PRO A 112 17.13 3.37 -4.67
N SER A 113 16.05 4.03 -5.08
CA SER A 113 14.74 3.40 -5.25
C SER A 113 14.41 3.26 -6.73
N GLN A 114 14.08 2.04 -7.16
CA GLN A 114 13.55 1.77 -8.50
C GLN A 114 12.18 2.42 -8.77
N TYR A 115 11.50 2.90 -7.72
CA TYR A 115 10.22 3.60 -7.81
C TYR A 115 10.35 5.11 -7.55
N ASN A 116 11.58 5.65 -7.54
CA ASN A 116 11.85 7.08 -7.29
C ASN A 116 11.18 7.61 -6.00
N TYR A 117 11.08 6.76 -4.97
CA TYR A 117 10.37 7.06 -3.73
C TYR A 117 8.93 7.54 -3.94
N ARG A 118 8.23 6.84 -4.83
CA ARG A 118 6.78 6.97 -5.01
C ARG A 118 6.11 5.65 -4.72
N TRP A 119 4.92 5.74 -4.13
CA TRP A 119 4.13 4.60 -3.71
C TRP A 119 2.80 4.59 -4.45
N THR A 120 2.24 3.40 -4.67
CA THR A 120 0.80 3.28 -4.91
C THR A 120 0.12 3.17 -3.56
N ILE A 121 -0.62 4.21 -3.15
CA ILE A 121 -1.12 4.37 -1.78
C ILE A 121 -2.64 4.16 -1.75
N PRO A 122 -3.16 3.11 -1.09
CA PRO A 122 -4.59 2.98 -0.84
C PRO A 122 -5.03 3.97 0.25
N LEU A 123 -5.94 4.87 -0.09
CA LEU A 123 -6.54 5.84 0.82
C LEU A 123 -8.02 5.57 1.01
N THR A 124 -8.48 5.75 2.24
CA THR A 124 -9.90 5.90 2.57
C THR A 124 -10.09 7.25 3.25
N PHE A 125 -11.29 7.82 3.14
CA PHE A 125 -11.60 9.08 3.81
C PHE A 125 -13.02 9.03 4.37
N SER A 126 -13.21 9.83 5.42
CA SER A 126 -14.49 10.04 6.08
C SER A 126 -14.66 11.54 6.31
N SER A 127 -15.90 12.02 6.39
CA SER A 127 -16.17 13.43 6.72
C SER A 127 -17.01 13.54 7.98
N SER A 128 -17.03 14.72 8.60
CA SER A 128 -17.90 14.97 9.77
C SER A 128 -19.40 14.75 9.47
N LYS A 129 -19.81 14.87 8.20
CA LYS A 129 -21.19 14.62 7.76
C LYS A 129 -21.48 13.12 7.52
N ALA A 130 -20.45 12.32 7.26
CA ALA A 130 -20.54 10.89 7.00
C ALA A 130 -19.33 10.18 7.64
N PRO A 131 -19.37 9.94 8.97
CA PRO A 131 -18.25 9.38 9.73
C PRO A 131 -18.19 7.84 9.56
N VAL A 132 -17.96 7.37 8.35
CA VAL A 132 -17.80 5.94 8.05
C VAL A 132 -16.32 5.59 8.10
N PHE A 133 -15.94 4.80 9.09
CA PHE A 133 -14.55 4.34 9.31
C PHE A 133 -14.36 2.84 9.10
N GLU A 134 -15.43 2.13 8.75
CA GLU A 134 -15.40 0.70 8.52
C GLU A 134 -14.61 0.37 7.25
N LYS A 135 -13.96 -0.80 7.25
CA LYS A 135 -13.22 -1.27 6.08
C LYS A 135 -14.20 -1.52 4.94
N ASN A 136 -14.05 -0.77 3.85
CA ASN A 136 -14.79 -1.02 2.63
C ASN A 136 -13.86 -0.90 1.43
N VAL A 137 -13.56 -2.05 0.81
CA VAL A 137 -12.69 -2.14 -0.37
C VAL A 137 -13.19 -1.32 -1.56
N SER A 138 -14.50 -1.09 -1.69
CA SER A 138 -15.08 -0.27 -2.77
C SER A 138 -14.88 1.25 -2.60
N GLN A 139 -14.47 1.69 -1.40
CA GLN A 139 -14.24 3.11 -1.11
C GLN A 139 -12.75 3.50 -1.14
N ILE A 140 -11.88 2.57 -1.53
CA ILE A 140 -10.44 2.81 -1.60
C ILE A 140 -10.13 3.65 -2.84
N HIS A 141 -9.47 4.76 -2.62
CA HIS A 141 -8.92 5.61 -3.66
C HIS A 141 -7.40 5.41 -3.71
N TYR A 142 -6.84 5.24 -4.90
CA TYR A 142 -5.41 5.01 -5.06
C TYR A 142 -4.71 6.28 -5.54
N ILE A 143 -3.67 6.70 -4.81
CA ILE A 143 -2.66 7.60 -5.38
C ILE A 143 -1.67 6.71 -6.11
N HIS A 144 -1.55 6.84 -7.42
CA HIS A 144 -0.62 6.02 -8.20
C HIS A 144 0.78 6.64 -8.21
N LYS A 145 1.81 5.78 -8.22
CA LYS A 145 3.21 6.19 -8.33
C LYS A 145 3.51 7.03 -9.59
N ASP A 146 2.74 6.83 -10.66
CA ASP A 146 2.94 7.48 -11.96
C ASP A 146 2.16 8.79 -12.11
N GLN A 147 1.31 9.14 -11.15
CA GLN A 147 0.61 10.44 -11.18
C GLN A 147 1.61 11.56 -10.89
N HIS A 148 1.78 12.45 -11.87
CA HIS A 148 2.49 13.71 -11.68
C HIS A 148 1.60 14.66 -10.87
N SER A 149 2.09 15.08 -9.71
CA SER A 149 1.59 16.26 -9.00
C SER A 149 2.12 17.53 -9.65
#